data_AF-A0A2D5LQY7-F1
#
_entry.id   AF-A0A2D5LQY7-F1
#
_cell.length_a   1.000
_cell.length_b   1.000
_cell.length_c   1.000
_cell.angle_alpha   90.00
_cell.angle_beta   90.00
_cell.angle_gamma   90.00
#
_symmetry.space_group_name_H-M   'P 1'
#
loop_
_entity.id
_entity.type
_entity.pdbx_description
1 polymer ?
#
loop_
_entity_poly.entity_id
_entity_poly.type
_entity_poly.pdbx_seq_one_letter_code
_entity_poly.pdbx_strand_id
1 'polypeptide(L)'
;MKKIILLILLFSSSLYSQDWLVIEQHTENRYKDGKMKVVIDDGKSLNTIELEDPSFANLIKTLQGEDFELKFVDSSFIIDGKLQKPITRYYFIRKD
;
A
#
# COMPACT_ATOMS: atom_id res chain seq x y z
N MET A 1 5.83 29.91 3.75
CA MET A 1 6.61 28.97 4.59
C MET A 1 5.87 27.63 4.70
N LYS A 2 5.96 26.74 3.70
CA LYS A 2 5.40 25.37 3.74
C LYS A 2 6.18 24.37 2.86
N LYS A 3 7.45 24.64 2.57
CA LYS A 3 8.29 23.79 1.69
C LYS A 3 9.45 23.08 2.42
N ILE A 4 9.57 23.24 3.74
CA ILE A 4 10.74 22.76 4.49
C ILE A 4 10.53 21.33 5.05
N ILE A 5 9.29 20.84 5.12
CA ILE A 5 9.01 19.51 5.69
C ILE A 5 9.40 18.36 4.73
N LEU A 6 9.56 18.64 3.42
CA LEU A 6 9.90 17.60 2.44
C LEU A 6 11.38 17.18 2.46
N LEU A 7 12.27 17.91 3.14
CA LEU A 7 13.71 17.63 3.13
C LEU A 7 14.22 16.77 4.31
N ILE A 8 13.43 16.57 5.36
CA ILE A 8 13.91 15.85 6.58
C ILE A 8 13.80 14.32 6.44
N LEU A 9 13.11 13.80 5.42
CA LEU A 9 13.01 12.36 5.17
C LEU A 9 14.17 11.77 4.33
N LEU A 10 15.11 12.60 3.86
CA LEU A 10 16.18 12.17 2.93
C LEU A 10 17.52 11.82 3.59
N PHE A 11 17.67 11.96 4.91
CA PHE A 11 18.93 11.68 5.59
C PHE A 11 18.73 10.98 6.93
N SER A 12 18.49 9.66 6.91
CA SER A 12 18.96 8.70 7.95
C SER A 12 18.34 7.29 7.81
N SER A 13 18.65 6.55 6.74
CA SER A 13 18.71 5.07 6.79
C SER A 13 19.21 4.47 5.47
N SER A 14 20.44 4.80 5.09
CA SER A 14 21.18 3.98 4.12
C SER A 14 21.68 2.72 4.83
N LEU A 15 21.04 1.58 4.54
CA LEU A 15 21.60 0.23 4.33
C LEU A 15 20.41 -0.75 4.41
N TYR A 16 20.15 -1.48 3.32
CA TYR A 16 18.88 -2.10 2.91
C TYR A 16 17.91 -1.12 2.23
N SER A 17 18.16 -0.88 0.93
CA SER A 17 17.05 -0.64 0.01
C SER A 17 16.15 -1.86 0.13
N GLN A 18 14.93 -1.70 0.66
CA GLN A 18 13.98 -2.80 0.69
C GLN A 18 13.47 -3.01 -0.72
N ASP A 19 13.66 -4.23 -1.22
CA ASP A 19 13.30 -4.62 -2.58
C ASP A 19 11.83 -5.00 -2.69
N TRP A 20 11.00 -4.78 -1.66
CA TRP A 20 9.61 -5.22 -1.65
C TRP A 20 8.66 -4.15 -1.13
N LEU A 21 7.41 -4.20 -1.61
CA LEU A 21 6.31 -3.35 -1.20
C LEU A 21 5.04 -4.21 -1.18
N VAL A 22 4.28 -4.18 -0.10
CA VAL A 22 3.00 -4.89 0.00
C VAL A 22 1.87 -3.88 0.15
N ILE A 23 0.81 -4.06 -0.65
CA ILE A 23 -0.40 -3.25 -0.57
C ILE A 23 -1.56 -4.15 -0.21
N GLU A 24 -2.18 -3.91 0.94
CA GLU A 24 -3.39 -4.60 1.39
C GLU A 24 -4.62 -3.76 1.08
N GLN A 25 -5.54 -4.33 0.32
CA GLN A 25 -6.84 -3.74 0.00
C GLN A 25 -7.92 -4.30 0.93
N HIS A 26 -8.54 -3.42 1.71
CA HIS A 26 -9.67 -3.79 2.58
C HIS A 26 -10.99 -3.54 1.85
N THR A 27 -11.60 -4.62 1.36
CA THR A 27 -12.79 -4.56 0.50
C THR A 27 -14.09 -4.26 1.25
N GLU A 28 -14.09 -4.40 2.58
CA GLU A 28 -15.27 -4.18 3.43
C GLU A 28 -15.84 -2.74 3.35
N ASN A 29 -14.98 -1.75 3.11
CA ASN A 29 -15.37 -0.33 3.11
C ASN A 29 -15.88 0.15 1.75
N ARG A 30 -15.63 -0.62 0.68
CA ARG A 30 -15.93 -0.23 -0.71
C ARG A 30 -17.39 0.13 -0.95
N TYR A 31 -18.32 -0.42 -0.14
CA TYR A 31 -19.74 -0.38 -0.42
C TYR A 31 -20.55 0.64 0.41
N LYS A 32 -19.97 1.25 1.45
CA LYS A 32 -20.74 2.18 2.31
C LYS A 32 -20.60 3.64 1.88
N ASP A 33 -19.36 4.10 1.68
CA ASP A 33 -19.08 5.52 1.45
C ASP A 33 -18.27 5.78 0.17
N GLY A 34 -18.10 4.77 -0.69
CA GLY A 34 -17.27 4.86 -1.91
C GLY A 34 -15.75 4.87 -1.65
N LYS A 35 -15.34 4.84 -0.38
CA LYS A 35 -13.95 4.82 0.07
C LYS A 35 -13.48 3.42 0.42
N MET A 36 -12.22 3.12 0.14
CA MET A 36 -11.55 1.91 0.57
C MET A 36 -10.31 2.23 1.42
N LYS A 37 -10.08 1.40 2.43
CA LYS A 37 -8.86 1.46 3.23
C LYS A 37 -7.79 0.62 2.56
N VAL A 38 -6.60 1.18 2.49
CA VAL A 38 -5.42 0.54 1.93
C VAL A 38 -4.30 0.64 2.94
N VAL A 39 -3.65 -0.48 3.22
CA VAL A 39 -2.44 -0.53 4.04
C VAL A 39 -1.26 -0.72 3.10
N ILE A 40 -0.24 0.11 3.27
CA ILE A 40 1.00 0.04 2.51
C ILE A 40 2.11 -0.31 3.49
N ASP A 41 2.77 -1.42 3.23
CA ASP A 41 3.94 -1.91 3.96
C ASP A 41 5.16 -1.86 3.03
N ASP A 42 6.10 -0.98 3.34
CA ASP A 42 7.38 -0.87 2.63
C ASP A 42 8.53 -1.56 3.39
N GLY A 43 8.20 -2.33 4.44
CA GLY A 43 9.15 -3.00 5.32
C GLY A 43 9.81 -2.08 6.36
N LYS A 44 9.62 -0.77 6.28
CA LYS A 44 10.08 0.22 7.29
C LYS A 44 8.92 0.78 8.07
N SER A 45 7.78 0.96 7.42
CA SER A 45 6.61 1.64 7.94
C SER A 45 5.34 1.00 7.42
N LEU A 46 4.30 1.04 8.27
CA LEU A 46 2.95 0.68 7.90
C LEU A 46 2.12 1.95 7.81
N ASN A 47 1.67 2.28 6.61
CA ASN A 47 0.86 3.46 6.35
C ASN A 47 -0.54 3.04 5.92
N THR A 48 -1.56 3.56 6.61
CA THR A 48 -2.95 3.35 6.23
C THR A 48 -3.48 4.61 5.54
N ILE A 49 -4.05 4.44 4.34
CA ILE A 49 -4.67 5.52 3.57
C ILE A 49 -6.11 5.15 3.20
N GLU A 50 -6.95 6.16 3.04
CA GLU A 50 -8.29 6.01 2.45
C GLU A 50 -8.27 6.51 1.01
N LEU A 51 -8.81 5.71 0.10
CA LEU A 51 -8.89 5.99 -1.33
C LEU A 51 -10.34 5.96 -1.79
N GLU A 52 -10.75 6.94 -2.59
CA GLU A 52 -12.02 6.88 -3.33
C GLU A 52 -11.94 5.83 -4.45
N ASP A 53 -13.02 5.10 -4.76
CA ASP A 53 -13.11 4.29 -6.00
C ASP A 53 -13.10 5.26 -7.23
N PRO A 54 -12.25 5.08 -8.28
CA PRO A 54 -11.36 3.96 -8.62
C PRO A 54 -9.86 4.22 -8.36
N SER A 55 -9.52 5.08 -7.41
CA SER A 55 -8.13 5.53 -7.14
C SER A 55 -7.17 4.38 -6.86
N PHE A 56 -7.66 3.24 -6.36
CA PHE A 56 -6.85 2.05 -6.15
C PHE A 56 -6.28 1.45 -7.45
N ALA A 57 -7.08 1.36 -8.51
CA ALA A 57 -6.59 0.85 -9.79
C ALA A 57 -5.49 1.74 -10.37
N ASN A 58 -5.61 3.05 -10.15
CA ASN A 58 -4.58 4.01 -10.55
C ASN A 58 -3.31 3.86 -9.71
N LEU A 59 -3.42 3.68 -8.39
CA LEU A 59 -2.29 3.42 -7.51
C LEU A 59 -1.47 2.20 -7.98
N ILE A 60 -2.14 1.08 -8.22
CA ILE A 60 -1.48 -0.15 -8.69
C ILE A 60 -0.79 0.08 -10.03
N LYS A 61 -1.45 0.75 -10.99
CA LYS A 61 -0.85 1.09 -12.29
C LYS A 61 0.37 1.99 -12.17
N THR A 62 0.30 3.02 -11.32
CA THR A 62 1.43 3.94 -11.09
C THR A 62 2.63 3.17 -10.54
N LEU A 63 2.43 2.33 -9.53
CA LEU A 63 3.51 1.54 -8.94
C LEU A 63 4.17 0.58 -9.95
N GLN A 64 3.35 -0.09 -10.79
CA GLN A 64 3.87 -0.94 -11.87
C GLN A 64 4.63 -0.16 -12.95
N GLY A 65 4.29 1.12 -13.17
CA GLY A 65 4.92 1.98 -14.17
C GLY A 65 6.23 2.61 -13.72
N GLU A 66 6.36 2.90 -12.42
CA GLU A 66 7.54 3.48 -11.79
C GLU A 66 8.56 2.37 -11.44
N ASP A 67 8.91 2.28 -10.16
CA ASP A 67 10.07 1.53 -9.68
C ASP A 67 9.75 0.08 -9.28
N PHE A 68 8.50 -0.37 -9.42
CA PHE A 68 8.07 -1.65 -8.87
C PHE A 68 7.46 -2.57 -9.92
N GLU A 69 7.65 -3.87 -9.73
CA GLU A 69 7.04 -4.94 -10.50
C GLU A 69 6.10 -5.75 -9.59
N LEU A 70 4.84 -5.90 -10.00
CA LEU A 70 3.90 -6.77 -9.29
C LEU A 70 4.26 -8.23 -9.52
N LYS A 71 4.58 -8.96 -8.45
CA LYS A 71 4.98 -10.38 -8.51
C LYS A 71 3.84 -11.33 -8.19
N PHE A 72 3.02 -10.98 -7.20
CA PHE A 72 2.00 -11.88 -6.68
C PHE A 72 0.80 -11.12 -6.13
N VAL A 73 -0.37 -11.76 -6.20
CA VAL A 73 -1.61 -11.27 -5.59
C VAL A 73 -2.22 -12.39 -4.77
N ASP A 74 -2.45 -12.13 -3.49
CA ASP A 74 -3.13 -13.02 -2.55
C ASP A 74 -4.52 -12.50 -2.22
N SER A 75 -5.48 -13.40 -2.00
CA SER A 75 -6.78 -13.07 -1.43
C SER A 75 -7.00 -13.93 -0.19
N SER A 76 -7.17 -13.29 0.97
CA SER A 76 -7.32 -13.96 2.25
C SER A 76 -8.29 -13.21 3.16
N PHE A 77 -8.24 -13.52 4.46
CA PHE A 77 -9.06 -12.88 5.47
C PHE A 77 -8.18 -12.45 6.65
N ILE A 78 -8.50 -11.29 7.20
CA ILE A 78 -8.07 -10.89 8.54
C ILE A 78 -9.17 -11.25 9.53
N ILE A 79 -8.76 -11.79 10.67
CA ILE A 79 -9.66 -12.17 11.75
C ILE A 79 -9.73 -11.00 12.74
N ASP A 80 -10.91 -10.38 12.84
CA ASP A 80 -11.22 -9.31 13.78
C ASP A 80 -12.27 -9.83 14.78
N GLY A 81 -11.79 -10.43 15.86
CA GLY A 81 -12.62 -11.16 16.82
C GLY A 81 -13.28 -12.39 16.19
N LYS A 82 -14.61 -12.36 16.05
CA LYS A 82 -15.40 -13.42 15.37
C LYS A 82 -15.67 -13.13 13.89
N LEU A 83 -15.28 -11.95 13.40
CA LEU A 83 -15.54 -11.53 12.03
C LEU A 83 -14.34 -11.86 11.15
N GLN A 84 -14.60 -12.39 9.97
CA GLN A 84 -13.61 -12.58 8.92
C GLN A 84 -13.80 -11.46 7.89
N LYS A 85 -12.75 -10.65 7.70
CA LYS A 85 -12.78 -9.49 6.81
C LYS A 85 -11.94 -9.80 5.57
N PRO A 86 -12.54 -9.81 4.37
CA PRO A 86 -11.81 -10.14 3.15
C PRO A 86 -10.79 -9.05 2.82
N ILE A 87 -9.59 -9.49 2.46
CA ILE A 87 -8.51 -8.64 2.00
C ILE A 87 -7.85 -9.21 0.76
N THR A 88 -7.28 -8.33 -0.04
CA THR A 88 -6.43 -8.69 -1.17
C THR A 88 -5.07 -8.03 -0.99
N ARG A 89 -3.98 -8.79 -1.08
CA ARG A 89 -2.62 -8.28 -0.97
C ARG A 89 -1.92 -8.30 -2.31
N TYR A 90 -1.23 -7.22 -2.62
CA TYR A 90 -0.45 -7.05 -3.84
C TYR A 90 1.01 -6.95 -3.43
N TYR A 91 1.82 -7.91 -3.88
CA TYR A 91 3.23 -8.01 -3.56
C TYR A 91 4.06 -7.51 -4.73
N PHE A 92 4.80 -6.45 -4.49
CA PHE A 92 5.66 -5.81 -5.44
C PHE A 92 7.13 -6.05 -5.08
N ILE A 93 7.98 -6.13 -6.09
CA ILE A 93 9.44 -6.09 -5.96
C ILE A 93 9.98 -4.88 -6.70
N ARG A 94 11.00 -4.21 -6.16
CA ARG A 94 11.65 -3.08 -6.83
C ARG A 94 12.37 -3.56 -8.10
N LYS A 95 12.25 -2.81 -9.19
CA LYS A 95 13.00 -3.04 -10.43
C LYS A 95 14.46 -2.66 -10.22
N ASP A 96 15.36 -3.44 -10.80
CA ASP A 96 16.80 -3.15 -10.87
C ASP A 96 17.11 -1.98 -11.81
#